data_AF-A0A6A2ZKQ9-F1
#
_entry.id   AF-A0A6A2ZKQ9-F1
#
_cell.length_a   1.000
_cell.length_b   1.000
_cell.length_c   1.000
_cell.angle_alpha   90.00
_cell.angle_beta   90.00
_cell.angle_gamma   90.00
#
_symmetry.space_group_name_H-M   'P 1'
#
loop_
_entity.id
_entity.type
_entity.pdbx_description
1 polymer ?
#
loop_
_entity_poly.entity_id
_entity_poly.type
_entity_poly.pdbx_seq_one_letter_code
_entity_poly.pdbx_strand_id
1 'polypeptide(L)'
;MHRNLPAVRWVGGVELELIAIATGGRIVPRFQELTPEKLGRAGLVREKSFGTTKDKMLYIEHCANSRAVTIFIRGGNKMIVEETKRSIHDALCVARNLIRNNSIVYGGGSAEIACSIAVETASDKYPGVEQYAIRAFADALDAVPMALAENSGLQPIETLSAVKSQQIKENNPHFGIDCNDIGTNDMCEQNVFETLIGKQQQVLLATQVVKMILKIDDVISPSDY
;
A
#
# COMPACT_ATOMS: atom_id res chain seq x y z
N MET A 1 -44.73 24.10 16.75
CA MET A 1 -44.97 23.10 15.69
C MET A 1 -43.62 22.53 15.25
N HIS A 2 -43.30 21.29 15.63
CA HIS A 2 -42.11 20.59 15.13
C HIS A 2 -42.37 20.16 13.68
N ARG A 3 -41.60 20.68 12.72
CA ARG A 3 -41.82 20.47 11.26
C ARG A 3 -41.31 19.13 10.71
N ASN A 4 -41.09 18.10 11.55
CA ASN A 4 -40.50 16.82 11.13
C ASN A 4 -39.22 16.97 10.29
N LEU A 5 -38.39 17.97 10.60
CA LEU A 5 -37.11 18.23 9.95
C LEU A 5 -35.98 17.87 10.93
N PRO A 6 -35.32 16.70 10.78
CA PRO A 6 -34.13 16.40 11.55
C PRO A 6 -33.01 17.37 11.16
N ALA A 7 -32.25 17.85 12.14
CA ALA A 7 -31.14 18.76 11.94
C ALA A 7 -29.90 18.24 12.65
N VAL A 8 -28.76 18.31 11.98
CA VAL A 8 -27.45 17.97 12.54
C VAL A 8 -26.66 19.27 12.74
N ARG A 9 -26.06 19.43 13.91
CA ARG A 9 -25.23 20.59 14.27
C ARG A 9 -23.77 20.14 14.38
N TRP A 10 -22.83 21.08 14.23
CA TRP A 10 -21.40 20.82 14.40
C TRP A 10 -20.81 19.80 13.42
N VAL A 11 -21.21 19.89 12.14
CA VAL A 11 -20.62 19.08 11.05
C VAL A 11 -19.30 19.68 10.61
N GLY A 12 -18.26 18.87 10.45
CA GLY A 12 -16.97 19.32 9.95
C GLY A 12 -17.03 19.74 8.47
N GLY A 13 -16.15 20.65 8.05
CA GLY A 13 -16.12 21.11 6.65
C GLY A 13 -15.89 19.99 5.63
N VAL A 14 -14.94 19.10 5.92
CA VAL A 14 -14.63 17.94 5.06
C VAL A 14 -15.80 16.97 4.97
N GLU A 15 -16.52 16.76 6.08
CA GLU A 15 -17.71 15.89 6.12
C GLU A 15 -18.85 16.49 5.29
N LEU A 16 -19.03 17.81 5.35
CA LEU A 16 -20.04 18.52 4.57
C LEU A 16 -19.79 18.37 3.06
N GLU A 17 -18.53 18.46 2.63
CA GLU A 17 -18.13 18.24 1.25
C GLU A 17 -18.39 16.79 0.80
N LEU A 18 -18.00 15.80 1.62
CA LEU A 18 -18.24 14.39 1.31
C LEU A 18 -19.73 14.04 1.21
N ILE A 19 -20.55 14.59 2.10
CA ILE A 19 -22.01 14.41 2.05
C ILE A 19 -22.58 15.05 0.79
N ALA A 20 -22.12 16.26 0.43
CA ALA A 20 -22.53 16.92 -0.82
C ALA A 20 -22.17 16.09 -2.05
N ILE A 21 -20.95 15.54 -2.11
CA ILE A 21 -20.50 14.67 -3.21
C ILE A 21 -21.32 13.37 -3.26
N ALA A 22 -21.55 12.72 -2.13
CA ALA A 22 -22.29 11.46 -2.05
C ALA A 22 -23.75 11.63 -2.46
N THR A 23 -24.43 12.65 -1.89
CA THR A 23 -25.86 12.90 -2.13
C THR A 23 -26.13 13.67 -3.43
N GLY A 24 -25.11 14.24 -4.06
CA GLY A 24 -25.24 15.13 -5.22
C GLY A 24 -25.80 16.52 -4.88
N GLY A 25 -25.92 16.85 -3.59
CA GLY A 25 -26.38 18.16 -3.12
C GLY A 25 -25.31 19.24 -3.30
N ARG A 26 -25.72 20.51 -3.25
CA ARG A 26 -24.82 21.67 -3.24
C ARG A 26 -24.85 22.33 -1.87
N ILE A 27 -23.67 22.70 -1.36
CA ILE A 27 -23.55 23.43 -0.10
C ILE A 27 -24.17 24.82 -0.30
N VAL A 28 -25.16 25.16 0.53
CA VAL A 28 -25.90 26.43 0.44
C VAL A 28 -25.38 27.41 1.50
N PRO A 29 -24.76 28.54 1.12
CA PRO A 29 -24.18 29.47 2.09
C PRO A 29 -25.22 30.39 2.72
N ARG A 30 -26.29 30.75 1.99
CA ARG A 30 -27.35 31.67 2.43
C ARG A 30 -28.71 31.02 2.35
N PHE A 31 -29.51 31.18 3.40
CA PHE A 31 -30.84 30.57 3.50
C PHE A 31 -31.80 31.01 2.37
N GLN A 32 -31.66 32.26 1.88
CA GLN A 32 -32.48 32.79 0.78
C GLN A 32 -32.26 32.06 -0.55
N GLU A 33 -31.12 31.39 -0.71
CA GLU A 33 -30.73 30.69 -1.93
C GLU A 33 -31.10 29.20 -1.92
N LEU A 34 -31.85 28.76 -0.91
CA LEU A 34 -32.29 27.38 -0.75
C LEU A 34 -33.33 27.04 -1.82
N THR A 35 -32.97 26.11 -2.70
CA THR A 35 -33.79 25.64 -3.82
C THR A 35 -33.84 24.11 -3.81
N PRO A 36 -34.94 23.49 -4.28
CA PRO A 36 -35.05 22.02 -4.31
C PRO A 36 -33.93 21.32 -5.11
N GLU A 37 -33.39 21.99 -6.13
CA GLU A 37 -32.30 21.49 -6.96
C GLU A 37 -30.95 21.38 -6.23
N LYS A 38 -30.75 22.18 -5.18
CA LYS A 38 -29.53 22.14 -4.37
C LYS A 38 -29.57 21.06 -3.29
N LEU A 39 -30.74 20.43 -3.07
CA LEU A 39 -30.89 19.38 -2.07
C LEU A 39 -30.30 18.06 -2.57
N GLY A 40 -29.57 17.38 -1.69
CA GLY A 40 -29.04 16.05 -1.96
C GLY A 40 -30.13 14.97 -1.95
N ARG A 41 -29.91 13.90 -2.71
CA ARG A 41 -30.78 12.72 -2.73
C ARG A 41 -30.10 11.54 -2.04
N ALA A 42 -30.76 10.99 -1.03
CA ALA A 42 -30.36 9.78 -0.31
C ALA A 42 -31.56 8.83 -0.21
N GLY A 43 -31.34 7.54 -0.40
CA GLY A 43 -32.40 6.54 -0.30
C GLY A 43 -32.74 6.19 1.15
N LEU A 44 -31.76 6.16 2.05
CA LEU A 44 -31.98 5.85 3.45
C LEU A 44 -31.15 6.76 4.36
N VAL A 45 -31.81 7.41 5.30
CA VAL A 45 -31.17 8.18 6.37
C VAL A 45 -31.64 7.62 7.71
N ARG A 46 -30.73 7.01 8.47
CA ARG A 46 -31.06 6.39 9.76
C ARG A 46 -30.04 6.74 10.84
N GLU A 47 -30.54 6.97 12.04
CA GLU A 47 -29.72 7.07 13.23
C GLU A 47 -29.46 5.66 13.76
N LYS A 48 -28.19 5.32 14.04
CA LYS A 48 -27.82 4.06 14.65
C LYS A 48 -26.98 4.34 15.90
N SER A 49 -27.42 3.79 17.03
CA SER A 49 -26.66 3.79 18.28
C SER A 49 -25.69 2.61 18.29
N PHE A 50 -24.49 2.81 18.82
CA PHE A 50 -23.47 1.76 18.88
C PHE A 50 -23.08 1.41 20.31
N GLY A 51 -23.17 0.12 20.64
CA GLY A 51 -22.67 -0.43 21.90
C GLY A 51 -23.46 0.02 23.13
N THR A 52 -22.77 0.08 24.27
CA THR A 52 -23.28 0.61 25.55
C THR A 52 -23.00 2.10 25.73
N THR A 53 -22.18 2.69 24.86
CA THR A 53 -21.95 4.13 24.81
C THR A 53 -23.16 4.85 24.23
N LYS A 54 -23.45 6.06 24.70
CA LYS A 54 -24.59 6.89 24.25
C LYS A 54 -24.36 7.52 22.87
N ASP A 55 -23.34 7.10 22.15
CA ASP A 55 -22.96 7.69 20.87
C ASP A 55 -23.89 7.20 19.77
N LYS A 56 -24.46 8.16 19.06
CA LYS A 56 -25.35 7.94 17.94
C LYS A 56 -24.72 8.50 16.69
N MET A 57 -24.71 7.73 15.62
CA MET A 57 -24.21 8.15 14.32
C MET A 57 -25.32 8.13 13.29
N LEU A 58 -25.26 9.06 12.35
CA LEU A 58 -26.20 9.14 11.23
C LEU A 58 -25.62 8.41 10.02
N TYR A 59 -26.35 7.42 9.51
CA TYR A 59 -26.03 6.69 8.30
C TYR A 59 -26.85 7.27 7.16
N ILE A 60 -26.16 7.69 6.11
CA ILE A 60 -26.74 8.16 4.86
C ILE A 60 -26.34 7.14 3.79
N GLU A 61 -27.28 6.29 3.41
CA GLU A 61 -27.08 5.15 2.51
C GLU A 61 -27.92 5.33 1.24
N HIS A 62 -27.54 4.60 0.17
CA HIS A 62 -28.18 4.66 -1.14
C HIS A 62 -28.24 6.10 -1.71
N CYS A 63 -27.12 6.81 -1.62
CA CYS A 63 -26.99 8.14 -2.18
C CYS A 63 -26.96 8.10 -3.72
N ALA A 64 -27.35 9.19 -4.36
CA ALA A 64 -27.42 9.28 -5.82
C ALA A 64 -26.07 9.04 -6.53
N ASN A 65 -24.95 9.34 -5.85
CA ASN A 65 -23.61 9.17 -6.40
C ASN A 65 -22.88 8.02 -5.69
N SER A 66 -22.58 6.96 -6.44
CA SER A 66 -21.83 5.79 -5.94
C SER A 66 -20.30 6.00 -5.88
N ARG A 67 -19.79 7.18 -6.27
CA ARG A 67 -18.35 7.48 -6.28
C ARG A 67 -17.75 7.69 -4.89
N ALA A 68 -18.57 7.95 -3.89
CA ALA A 68 -18.13 8.08 -2.50
C ALA A 68 -18.55 6.84 -1.72
N VAL A 69 -17.57 6.03 -1.30
CA VAL A 69 -17.77 4.83 -0.50
C VAL A 69 -17.05 5.02 0.83
N THR A 70 -17.72 4.73 1.94
CA THR A 70 -17.15 4.82 3.29
C THR A 70 -17.07 3.44 3.90
N ILE A 71 -15.86 3.04 4.30
CA ILE A 71 -15.63 1.82 5.08
C ILE A 71 -15.62 2.22 6.56
N PHE A 72 -16.57 1.69 7.33
CA PHE A 72 -16.67 1.97 8.76
C PHE A 72 -15.99 0.85 9.56
N ILE A 73 -14.91 1.20 10.25
CA ILE A 73 -14.10 0.27 11.04
C ILE A 73 -14.40 0.47 12.52
N ARG A 74 -14.48 -0.64 13.27
CA ARG A 74 -14.57 -0.62 14.74
C ARG A 74 -13.51 -1.54 15.33
N GLY A 75 -12.95 -1.12 16.46
CA GLY A 75 -12.00 -1.90 17.24
C GLY A 75 -12.18 -1.63 18.73
N GLY A 76 -11.77 -2.59 19.56
CA GLY A 76 -11.85 -2.45 21.02
C GLY A 76 -10.84 -1.44 21.60
N ASN A 77 -9.80 -1.08 20.83
CA ASN A 77 -8.77 -0.12 21.22
C ASN A 77 -8.49 0.84 20.05
N LYS A 78 -8.24 2.11 20.34
CA LYS A 78 -7.86 3.13 19.36
C LYS A 78 -6.64 2.71 18.53
N MET A 79 -5.65 2.06 19.15
CA MET A 79 -4.46 1.59 18.42
C MET A 79 -4.82 0.58 17.32
N ILE A 80 -5.74 -0.36 17.62
CA ILE A 80 -6.20 -1.36 16.64
C ILE A 80 -6.96 -0.68 15.50
N VAL A 81 -7.76 0.34 15.80
CA VAL A 81 -8.52 1.07 14.77
C VAL A 81 -7.58 1.79 13.80
N GLU A 82 -6.57 2.49 14.31
CA GLU A 82 -5.61 3.19 13.44
C GLU A 82 -4.76 2.20 12.61
N GLU A 83 -4.35 1.08 13.21
CA GLU A 83 -3.62 0.05 12.46
C GLU A 83 -4.50 -0.58 11.37
N THR A 84 -5.76 -0.94 11.70
CA THR A 84 -6.70 -1.50 10.72
C THR A 84 -6.97 -0.52 9.57
N LYS A 85 -7.09 0.78 9.89
CA LYS A 85 -7.25 1.84 8.88
C LYS A 85 -6.03 1.90 7.95
N ARG A 86 -4.82 1.81 8.50
CA ARG A 86 -3.57 1.75 7.72
C ARG A 86 -3.54 0.51 6.83
N SER A 87 -3.81 -0.67 7.37
CA SER A 87 -3.79 -1.92 6.59
C SER A 87 -4.82 -1.92 5.44
N ILE A 88 -6.03 -1.40 5.68
CA ILE A 88 -7.05 -1.26 4.63
C ILE A 88 -6.60 -0.25 3.57
N HIS A 89 -5.99 0.86 3.96
CA HIS A 89 -5.46 1.83 3.01
C HIS A 89 -4.40 1.20 2.10
N ASP A 90 -3.49 0.40 2.65
CA ASP A 90 -2.45 -0.28 1.89
C ASP A 90 -3.06 -1.32 0.93
N ALA A 91 -4.03 -2.11 1.38
CA ALA A 91 -4.77 -3.06 0.54
C ALA A 91 -5.51 -2.36 -0.62
N LEU A 92 -6.16 -1.22 -0.36
CA LEU A 92 -6.82 -0.41 -1.39
C LEU A 92 -5.82 0.15 -2.40
N CYS A 93 -4.63 0.54 -1.95
CA CYS A 93 -3.56 1.01 -2.85
C CYS A 93 -3.07 -0.11 -3.77
N VAL A 94 -2.91 -1.33 -3.26
CA VAL A 94 -2.55 -2.51 -4.07
C VAL A 94 -3.66 -2.85 -5.07
N ALA A 95 -4.93 -2.87 -4.62
CA ALA A 95 -6.08 -3.10 -5.50
C ALA A 95 -6.16 -2.05 -6.63
N ARG A 96 -5.93 -0.78 -6.31
CA ARG A 96 -5.84 0.31 -7.30
C ARG A 96 -4.73 0.06 -8.32
N ASN A 97 -3.57 -0.41 -7.87
CA ASN A 97 -2.44 -0.71 -8.77
C ASN A 97 -2.81 -1.86 -9.73
N LEU A 98 -3.47 -2.91 -9.23
CA LEU A 98 -3.98 -4.01 -10.06
C LEU A 98 -5.02 -3.54 -11.09
N ILE A 99 -5.94 -2.64 -10.71
CA ILE A 99 -6.93 -2.08 -11.65
C ILE A 99 -6.26 -1.26 -12.77
N ARG A 100 -5.13 -0.60 -12.47
CA ARG A 100 -4.36 0.16 -13.46
C ARG A 100 -3.51 -0.74 -14.36
N ASN A 101 -2.95 -1.80 -13.79
CA ASN A 101 -2.16 -2.78 -14.51
C ASN A 101 -2.28 -4.15 -13.84
N ASN A 102 -2.72 -5.13 -14.63
CA ASN A 102 -3.00 -6.48 -14.15
C ASN A 102 -1.73 -7.35 -14.00
N SER A 103 -0.54 -6.81 -14.26
CA SER A 103 0.71 -7.55 -14.09
C SER A 103 1.06 -7.75 -12.61
N ILE A 104 1.29 -9.02 -12.26
CA ILE A 104 1.71 -9.46 -10.94
C ILE A 104 3.12 -10.06 -10.98
N VAL A 105 3.75 -10.12 -9.82
CA VAL A 105 5.02 -10.79 -9.56
C VAL A 105 4.91 -11.58 -8.27
N TYR A 106 5.79 -12.56 -8.12
CA TYR A 106 5.86 -13.39 -6.91
C TYR A 106 6.67 -12.67 -5.84
N GLY A 107 6.09 -12.57 -4.64
CA GLY A 107 6.72 -11.90 -3.51
C GLY A 107 7.70 -12.81 -2.76
N GLY A 108 7.80 -12.63 -1.45
CA GLY A 108 8.66 -13.47 -0.60
C GLY A 108 10.14 -13.43 -0.96
N GLY A 109 10.61 -12.33 -1.57
CA GLY A 109 11.98 -12.21 -2.07
C GLY A 109 12.25 -12.92 -3.40
N SER A 110 11.26 -13.61 -3.99
CA SER A 110 11.42 -14.35 -5.25
C SER A 110 11.78 -13.43 -6.42
N ALA A 111 11.07 -12.30 -6.53
CA ALA A 111 11.32 -11.29 -7.56
C ALA A 111 12.72 -10.66 -7.42
N GLU A 112 13.16 -10.37 -6.19
CA GLU A 112 14.47 -9.81 -5.90
C GLU A 112 15.60 -10.77 -6.28
N ILE A 113 15.48 -12.06 -5.92
CA ILE A 113 16.46 -13.09 -6.29
C ILE A 113 16.53 -13.26 -7.81
N ALA A 114 15.38 -13.29 -8.48
CA ALA A 114 15.33 -13.41 -9.94
C ALA A 114 15.99 -12.20 -10.63
N CYS A 115 15.77 -10.99 -10.10
CA CYS A 115 16.46 -9.79 -10.56
C CYS A 115 17.97 -9.83 -10.26
N SER A 116 18.37 -10.29 -9.08
CA SER A 116 19.78 -10.45 -8.69
C SER A 116 20.52 -11.36 -9.67
N ILE A 117 19.99 -12.55 -9.98
CA ILE A 117 20.57 -13.49 -10.96
C ILE A 117 20.68 -12.84 -12.35
N ALA A 118 19.62 -12.14 -12.80
CA ALA A 118 19.60 -11.51 -14.11
C ALA A 118 20.62 -10.36 -14.23
N VAL A 119 20.75 -9.54 -13.18
CA VAL A 119 21.72 -8.44 -13.10
C VAL A 119 23.15 -8.99 -13.02
N GLU A 120 23.37 -10.04 -12.23
CA GLU A 120 24.66 -10.71 -12.11
C GLU A 120 25.12 -11.27 -13.47
N THR A 121 24.22 -11.97 -14.19
CA THR A 121 24.48 -12.47 -15.55
C THR A 121 24.72 -11.34 -16.55
N ALA A 122 24.04 -10.20 -16.38
CA ALA A 122 24.28 -9.02 -17.20
C ALA A 122 25.64 -8.39 -16.93
N SER A 123 26.14 -8.45 -15.68
CA SER A 123 27.44 -7.91 -15.30
C SER A 123 28.60 -8.54 -16.08
N ASP A 124 28.52 -9.84 -16.37
CA ASP A 124 29.56 -10.56 -17.10
C ASP A 124 29.69 -10.16 -18.58
N LYS A 125 28.66 -9.48 -19.12
CA LYS A 125 28.69 -8.96 -20.51
C LYS A 125 29.48 -7.65 -20.62
N TYR A 126 29.69 -6.92 -19.53
CA TYR A 126 30.34 -5.61 -19.52
C TYR A 126 31.76 -5.73 -18.95
N PRO A 127 32.81 -5.71 -19.79
CA PRO A 127 34.17 -5.65 -19.30
C PRO A 127 34.50 -4.21 -18.84
N GLY A 128 34.72 -3.99 -17.54
CA GLY A 128 35.14 -2.68 -17.02
C GLY A 128 34.83 -2.46 -15.54
N VAL A 129 35.05 -1.22 -15.08
CA VAL A 129 34.76 -0.81 -13.68
C VAL A 129 33.26 -0.89 -13.37
N GLU A 130 32.41 -0.71 -14.39
CA GLU A 130 30.96 -0.81 -14.27
C GLU A 130 30.49 -2.20 -13.82
N GLN A 131 31.26 -3.25 -14.13
CA GLN A 131 30.95 -4.63 -13.70
C GLN A 131 30.81 -4.71 -12.16
N TYR A 132 31.70 -4.06 -11.42
CA TYR A 132 31.66 -4.06 -9.96
C TYR A 132 30.42 -3.33 -9.42
N ALA A 133 30.01 -2.24 -10.07
CA ALA A 133 28.81 -1.51 -9.68
C ALA A 133 27.53 -2.32 -9.97
N ILE A 134 27.49 -3.03 -11.10
CA ILE A 134 26.36 -3.91 -11.47
C ILE A 134 26.28 -5.10 -10.50
N ARG A 135 27.41 -5.72 -10.15
CA ARG A 135 27.45 -6.80 -9.15
C ARG A 135 27.03 -6.34 -7.76
N ALA A 136 27.54 -5.19 -7.31
CA ALA A 136 27.13 -4.60 -6.04
C ALA A 136 25.62 -4.31 -5.99
N PHE A 137 25.00 -3.97 -7.13
CA PHE A 137 23.55 -3.82 -7.23
C PHE A 137 22.81 -5.17 -7.11
N ALA A 138 23.32 -6.24 -7.74
CA ALA A 138 22.78 -7.59 -7.56
C ALA A 138 22.86 -8.04 -6.10
N ASP A 139 24.02 -7.85 -5.46
CA ASP A 139 24.23 -8.18 -4.04
C ASP A 139 23.29 -7.37 -3.13
N ALA A 140 23.00 -6.12 -3.48
CA ALA A 140 22.05 -5.29 -2.72
C ALA A 140 20.60 -5.79 -2.84
N LEU A 141 20.22 -6.42 -3.96
CA LEU A 141 18.90 -7.04 -4.11
C LEU A 141 18.75 -8.26 -3.20
N ASP A 142 19.83 -8.99 -2.94
CA ASP A 142 19.86 -10.15 -2.04
C ASP A 142 19.62 -9.75 -0.56
N ALA A 143 19.75 -8.47 -0.20
CA ALA A 143 19.51 -7.98 1.16
C ALA A 143 18.04 -8.10 1.61
N VAL A 144 17.08 -7.92 0.69
CA VAL A 144 15.64 -8.05 1.00
C VAL A 144 15.26 -9.48 1.38
N PRO A 145 15.55 -10.51 0.57
CA PRO A 145 15.31 -11.90 0.96
C PRO A 145 16.10 -12.26 2.23
N MET A 146 17.34 -11.81 2.38
CA MET A 146 18.13 -12.07 3.60
C MET A 146 17.42 -11.54 4.86
N ALA A 147 16.89 -10.31 4.81
CA ALA A 147 16.12 -9.73 5.90
C ALA A 147 14.80 -10.48 6.16
N LEU A 148 14.13 -11.01 5.13
CA LEU A 148 12.94 -11.84 5.31
C LEU A 148 13.27 -13.15 6.04
N ALA A 149 14.34 -13.85 5.64
CA ALA A 149 14.80 -15.06 6.31
C ALA A 149 15.17 -14.79 7.78
N GLU A 150 15.90 -13.70 8.04
CA GLU A 150 16.32 -13.32 9.39
C GLU A 150 15.10 -13.05 10.29
N ASN A 151 14.12 -12.27 9.81
CA ASN A 151 12.90 -11.98 10.56
C ASN A 151 12.01 -13.21 10.77
N SER A 152 12.11 -14.21 9.90
CA SER A 152 11.43 -15.51 10.03
C SER A 152 12.21 -16.51 10.89
N GLY A 153 13.41 -16.17 11.40
CA GLY A 153 14.22 -17.07 12.22
C GLY A 153 14.96 -18.15 11.43
N LEU A 154 15.00 -18.05 10.10
CA LEU A 154 15.77 -18.92 9.22
C LEU A 154 17.23 -18.44 9.13
N GLN A 155 18.14 -19.34 8.78
CA GLN A 155 19.52 -18.95 8.50
C GLN A 155 19.60 -18.18 7.18
N PRO A 156 19.92 -16.87 7.17
CA PRO A 156 19.72 -16.04 5.98
C PRO A 156 20.60 -16.45 4.80
N ILE A 157 21.86 -16.77 5.06
CA ILE A 157 22.86 -17.14 4.04
C ILE A 157 22.51 -18.50 3.42
N GLU A 158 22.20 -19.49 4.25
CA GLU A 158 21.87 -20.85 3.78
C GLU A 158 20.57 -20.84 2.97
N THR A 159 19.55 -20.16 3.47
CA THR A 159 18.23 -20.08 2.83
C THR A 159 18.31 -19.36 1.49
N LEU A 160 18.98 -18.21 1.44
CA LEU A 160 19.16 -17.46 0.20
C LEU A 160 19.94 -18.26 -0.84
N SER A 161 21.05 -18.90 -0.43
CA SER A 161 21.86 -19.74 -1.32
C SER A 161 21.07 -20.93 -1.87
N ALA A 162 20.25 -21.58 -1.03
CA ALA A 162 19.39 -22.68 -1.44
C ALA A 162 18.33 -22.24 -2.46
N VAL A 163 17.60 -21.17 -2.18
CA VAL A 163 16.54 -20.64 -3.06
C VAL A 163 17.13 -20.10 -4.37
N LYS A 164 18.24 -19.35 -4.32
CA LYS A 164 18.96 -18.86 -5.51
C LYS A 164 19.42 -20.02 -6.39
N SER A 165 19.95 -21.09 -5.77
CA SER A 165 20.33 -22.31 -6.50
C SER A 165 19.14 -23.04 -7.13
N GLN A 166 17.99 -23.08 -6.46
CA GLN A 166 16.75 -23.68 -7.00
C GLN A 166 16.23 -22.89 -8.21
N GLN A 167 16.14 -21.55 -8.09
CA GLN A 167 15.73 -20.69 -9.21
C GLN A 167 16.62 -20.89 -10.45
N ILE A 168 17.94 -21.01 -10.28
CA ILE A 168 18.87 -21.22 -11.41
C ILE A 168 18.68 -22.62 -12.02
N LYS A 169 18.56 -23.67 -11.20
CA LYS A 169 18.45 -25.06 -11.69
C LYS A 169 17.16 -25.32 -12.45
N GLU A 170 16.05 -24.78 -11.95
CA GLU A 170 14.73 -25.01 -12.50
C GLU A 170 14.28 -23.91 -13.47
N ASN A 171 15.07 -22.82 -13.57
CA ASN A 171 14.75 -21.61 -14.33
C ASN A 171 13.34 -21.08 -14.03
N ASN A 172 12.94 -21.20 -12.76
CA ASN A 172 11.61 -20.86 -12.29
C ASN A 172 11.69 -19.69 -11.27
N PRO A 173 11.16 -18.50 -11.58
CA PRO A 173 11.21 -17.32 -10.71
C PRO A 173 10.11 -17.32 -9.64
N HIS A 174 9.50 -18.46 -9.33
CA HIS A 174 8.47 -18.59 -8.30
C HIS A 174 9.04 -18.93 -6.92
N PHE A 175 10.28 -19.42 -6.86
CA PHE A 175 10.89 -19.82 -5.59
C PHE A 175 11.31 -18.61 -4.76
N GLY A 176 10.66 -18.41 -3.63
CA GLY A 176 10.98 -17.39 -2.65
C GLY A 176 11.36 -17.99 -1.30
N ILE A 177 11.45 -17.13 -0.30
CA ILE A 177 11.68 -17.52 1.08
C ILE A 177 10.34 -17.85 1.73
N ASP A 178 10.28 -19.03 2.33
CA ASP A 178 9.14 -19.45 3.12
C ASP A 178 9.15 -18.76 4.49
N CYS A 179 8.47 -17.63 4.61
CA CYS A 179 8.35 -16.92 5.88
C CYS A 179 7.37 -17.57 6.87
N ASN A 180 6.52 -18.49 6.40
CA ASN A 180 5.40 -19.05 7.15
C ASN A 180 5.63 -20.50 7.59
N ASP A 181 6.82 -21.07 7.32
CA ASP A 181 7.20 -22.46 7.60
C ASP A 181 6.18 -23.49 7.09
N ILE A 182 5.65 -23.26 5.88
CA ILE A 182 4.70 -24.17 5.21
C ILE A 182 5.42 -25.40 4.65
N GLY A 183 6.73 -25.29 4.37
CA GLY A 183 7.59 -26.35 3.85
C GLY A 183 7.71 -26.39 2.33
N THR A 184 7.17 -25.39 1.62
CA THR A 184 7.32 -25.19 0.17
C THR A 184 7.93 -23.82 -0.11
N ASN A 185 8.89 -23.72 -1.03
CA ASN A 185 9.46 -22.43 -1.43
C ASN A 185 8.69 -21.77 -2.58
N ASP A 186 7.67 -22.43 -3.14
CA ASP A 186 6.92 -21.89 -4.27
C ASP A 186 5.90 -20.84 -3.82
N MET A 187 6.17 -19.58 -4.17
CA MET A 187 5.31 -18.44 -3.82
C MET A 187 3.95 -18.48 -4.53
N CYS A 188 3.84 -19.20 -5.66
CA CYS A 188 2.57 -19.43 -6.32
C CYS A 188 1.67 -20.34 -5.47
N GLU A 189 2.23 -21.41 -4.91
CA GLU A 189 1.51 -22.32 -4.01
C GLU A 189 1.15 -21.63 -2.69
N GLN A 190 2.06 -20.81 -2.17
CA GLN A 190 1.82 -20.01 -0.96
C GLN A 190 0.87 -18.82 -1.16
N ASN A 191 0.45 -18.52 -2.39
CA ASN A 191 -0.36 -17.36 -2.75
C ASN A 191 0.25 -15.99 -2.37
N VAL A 192 1.58 -15.88 -2.44
CA VAL A 192 2.31 -14.65 -2.13
C VAL A 192 2.53 -13.84 -3.42
N PHE A 193 1.61 -12.93 -3.68
CA PHE A 193 1.60 -12.10 -4.88
C PHE A 193 1.79 -10.62 -4.57
N GLU A 194 2.53 -9.93 -5.42
CA GLU A 194 2.72 -8.50 -5.39
C GLU A 194 2.46 -7.88 -6.77
N THR A 195 2.19 -6.58 -6.81
CA THR A 195 1.99 -5.87 -8.08
C THR A 195 3.32 -5.54 -8.74
N LEU A 196 3.46 -5.80 -10.03
CA LEU A 196 4.68 -5.47 -10.78
C LEU A 196 5.04 -3.98 -10.68
N ILE A 197 4.04 -3.09 -10.80
CA ILE A 197 4.23 -1.64 -10.68
C ILE A 197 4.84 -1.29 -9.31
N GLY A 198 4.37 -1.95 -8.25
CA GLY A 198 4.89 -1.73 -6.90
C GLY A 198 6.39 -2.03 -6.82
N LYS A 199 6.82 -3.19 -7.32
CA LYS A 199 8.24 -3.59 -7.33
C LYS A 199 9.11 -2.70 -8.22
N GLN A 200 8.65 -2.40 -9.42
CA GLN A 200 9.38 -1.49 -10.33
C GLN A 200 9.60 -0.12 -9.66
N GLN A 201 8.57 0.41 -9.01
CA GLN A 201 8.66 1.69 -8.32
C GLN A 201 9.61 1.64 -7.12
N GLN A 202 9.60 0.55 -6.35
CA GLN A 202 10.52 0.36 -5.21
C GLN A 202 11.98 0.42 -5.65
N VAL A 203 12.35 -0.36 -6.69
CA VAL A 203 13.72 -0.39 -7.22
C VAL A 203 14.11 0.99 -7.78
N LEU A 204 13.24 1.61 -8.56
CA LEU A 204 13.50 2.92 -9.17
C LEU A 204 13.69 4.02 -8.11
N LEU A 205 12.87 4.04 -7.07
CA LEU A 205 12.99 5.01 -5.98
C LEU A 205 14.29 4.80 -5.19
N ALA A 206 14.64 3.55 -4.88
CA ALA A 206 15.89 3.25 -4.18
C ALA A 206 17.11 3.75 -4.98
N THR A 207 17.17 3.46 -6.28
CA THR A 207 18.25 3.94 -7.16
C THR A 207 18.26 5.47 -7.26
N GLN A 208 17.10 6.12 -7.31
CA GLN A 208 17.02 7.58 -7.33
C GLN A 208 17.59 8.21 -6.06
N VAL A 209 17.26 7.68 -4.89
CA VAL A 209 17.78 8.16 -3.61
C VAL A 209 19.29 7.98 -3.54
N VAL A 210 19.82 6.81 -3.91
CA VAL A 210 21.27 6.57 -3.94
C VAL A 210 21.96 7.55 -4.90
N LYS A 211 21.39 7.78 -6.08
CA LYS A 211 21.92 8.77 -7.04
C LYS A 211 21.89 10.19 -6.49
N MET A 212 20.91 10.55 -5.68
CA MET A 212 20.88 11.86 -5.02
C MET A 212 21.97 11.98 -3.96
N ILE A 213 22.16 10.94 -3.15
CA ILE A 213 23.19 10.93 -2.10
C ILE A 213 24.59 10.99 -2.71
N LEU A 214 24.88 10.15 -3.72
CA LEU A 214 26.19 10.11 -4.38
C LEU A 214 26.53 11.37 -5.20
N LYS A 215 25.56 12.25 -5.44
CA LYS A 215 25.78 13.55 -6.09
C LYS A 215 26.25 14.64 -5.12
N ILE A 216 26.12 14.40 -3.81
CA ILE A 216 26.57 15.36 -2.80
C ILE A 216 28.09 15.21 -2.68
N ASP A 217 28.82 16.25 -3.08
CA ASP A 217 30.29 16.30 -3.01
C ASP A 217 30.75 16.90 -1.69
N ASP A 218 30.04 17.92 -1.19
CA ASP A 218 30.37 18.64 0.04
C ASP A 218 29.23 18.60 1.07
N VAL A 219 29.60 18.38 2.34
CA VAL A 219 28.71 18.46 3.50
C VAL A 219 29.28 19.49 4.47
N ILE A 220 28.60 20.63 4.62
CA ILE A 220 28.97 21.67 5.58
C ILE A 220 28.19 21.43 6.88
N SER A 221 28.91 21.23 7.98
CA SER A 221 28.29 21.07 9.30
C SER A 221 28.24 22.40 10.05
N PRO A 222 27.22 22.66 10.90
CA PRO A 222 27.10 23.92 11.64
C PRO A 222 28.25 24.21 12.61
N SER A 223 29.03 23.18 12.96
CA SER A 223 30.23 23.25 13.80
C SER A 223 31.45 23.87 13.11
N ASP A 224 31.37 24.11 11.79
CA ASP A 224 32.46 24.69 10.99
C ASP A 224 32.29 26.20 10.76
N TYR A 225 31.42 26.86 11.56
CA TYR A 225 31.22 28.32 11.62
C TYR A 225 31.78 28.94 12.90
#